data_AF-A0A8D8LQK0-F1
#
_entry.id   AF-A0A8D8LQK0-F1
#
_cell.length_a   1.000
_cell.length_b   1.000
_cell.length_c   1.000
_cell.angle_alpha   90.00
_cell.angle_beta   90.00
_cell.angle_gamma   90.00
#
_symmetry.space_group_name_H-M   'P 1'
#
loop_
_entity.id
_entity.type
_entity.pdbx_description
1 polymer ?
#
loop_
_entity_poly.entity_id
_entity_poly.type
_entity_poly.pdbx_seq_one_letter_code
_entity_poly.pdbx_strand_id
1 'polypeptide(L)'
;MHAKTSVGLSPDFTEDKLWLNGKEVSVHQPRVAVCLSELRKLAQQKKSGGEIVQWRMHICSENNFPTAAGLASSAAGYSCLVFTIAHALGLDSSQVSHIARQGSGSACRSMFGGFVRWRALPSELEGKQSGESEELRRKQSEASNAEQVISEAYWGSMRVIILVVNDQAKSTSSTDGMQRTTLTSTLYTHRVHNVVPERCERMETALKEKDFATFAQLTMRDSNQFHACCLDTYPPIVYMNDTSHAVVRFVHDFNTMAGDTKVAYTFDAGPNACLYLLESTVPLLLSTLVQYFPPSSAMAAAPYVRGLKCSTTPTPLELPSFTPQPAGLLQYLISTKIGSGPKILDDIPNNHLLNEQGTPKHLTS
;
A
#
# COMPACT_ATOMS: atom_id res chain seq x y z
N MET A 1 5.91 9.06 1.02
CA MET A 1 6.20 8.03 -0.01
C MET A 1 5.13 8.15 -1.07
N HIS A 2 5.49 8.09 -2.35
CA HIS A 2 4.54 8.22 -3.46
C HIS A 2 5.05 7.52 -4.72
N ALA A 3 4.10 7.17 -5.59
CA ALA A 3 4.33 6.93 -7.01
C ALA A 3 4.04 8.22 -7.78
N LYS A 4 4.76 8.45 -8.86
CA LYS A 4 4.57 9.58 -9.77
C LYS A 4 4.48 9.03 -11.19
N THR A 5 3.45 9.41 -11.94
CA THR A 5 3.22 8.94 -13.31
C THR A 5 2.90 10.11 -14.23
N SER A 6 3.57 10.20 -15.37
CA SER A 6 3.23 11.08 -16.48
C SER A 6 2.71 10.25 -17.65
N VAL A 7 1.69 10.76 -18.33
CA VAL A 7 1.09 10.15 -19.53
C VAL A 7 1.10 11.20 -20.63
N GLY A 8 1.76 10.89 -21.74
CA GLY A 8 1.66 11.64 -22.98
C GLY A 8 0.76 10.92 -23.96
N LEU A 9 -0.13 11.65 -24.63
CA LEU A 9 -0.98 11.17 -25.72
C LEU A 9 -0.67 12.01 -26.95
N SER A 10 -0.39 11.37 -28.09
CA SER A 10 -0.09 12.08 -29.33
C SER A 10 -0.57 11.27 -30.54
N PRO A 11 -1.06 11.93 -31.62
CA PRO A 11 -1.33 11.26 -32.89
C PRO A 11 -0.04 10.76 -33.55
N ASP A 12 1.13 11.31 -33.19
CA ASP A 12 2.44 10.95 -33.75
C ASP A 12 3.04 9.70 -33.09
N PHE A 13 2.50 9.27 -31.94
CA PHE A 13 2.93 8.03 -31.30
C PHE A 13 2.37 6.83 -32.06
N THR A 14 3.26 5.91 -32.44
CA THR A 14 2.92 4.73 -33.24
C THR A 14 2.48 3.53 -32.40
N GLU A 15 2.89 3.48 -31.12
CA GLU A 15 2.59 2.40 -30.19
C GLU A 15 2.44 2.89 -28.75
N ASP A 16 1.75 2.10 -27.90
CA ASP A 16 1.68 2.38 -26.46
C ASP A 16 3.00 1.94 -25.80
N LYS A 17 3.63 2.81 -25.00
CA LYS A 17 4.89 2.52 -24.29
C LYS A 17 4.79 2.81 -22.80
N LEU A 18 5.52 2.05 -22.00
CA LEU A 18 5.59 2.23 -20.55
C LEU A 18 7.04 2.12 -20.07
N TRP A 19 7.47 3.10 -19.28
CA TRP A 19 8.73 3.08 -18.54
C TRP A 19 8.45 3.08 -17.04
N LEU A 20 9.13 2.20 -16.31
CA LEU A 20 9.08 2.13 -14.85
C LEU A 20 10.49 2.30 -14.29
N ASN A 21 10.71 3.34 -13.49
CA ASN A 21 12.03 3.68 -12.92
C ASN A 21 13.14 3.74 -13.98
N GLY A 22 12.85 4.40 -15.11
CA GLY A 22 13.80 4.59 -16.22
C GLY A 22 14.02 3.37 -17.12
N LYS A 23 13.35 2.24 -16.88
CA LYS A 23 13.42 1.04 -17.74
C LYS A 23 12.13 0.82 -18.49
N GLU A 24 12.23 0.54 -19.79
CA GLU A 24 11.06 0.19 -20.60
C GLU A 24 10.51 -1.17 -20.18
N VAL A 25 9.19 -1.26 -20.02
CA VAL A 25 8.47 -2.48 -19.68
C VAL A 25 7.30 -2.66 -20.64
N SER A 26 6.98 -3.91 -20.95
CA SER A 26 5.91 -4.20 -21.91
C SER A 26 4.54 -3.75 -21.41
N VAL A 27 3.84 -2.96 -22.22
CA VAL A 27 2.41 -2.62 -22.01
C VAL A 27 1.47 -3.83 -22.18
N HIS A 28 1.97 -4.91 -22.78
CA HIS A 28 1.22 -6.15 -22.98
C HIS A 28 1.24 -7.07 -21.75
N GLN A 29 1.91 -6.67 -20.66
CA GLN A 29 1.76 -7.37 -19.39
C GLN A 29 0.27 -7.41 -18.99
N PRO A 30 -0.29 -8.59 -18.62
CA PRO A 30 -1.74 -8.76 -18.50
C PRO A 30 -2.43 -7.71 -17.63
N ARG A 31 -1.83 -7.35 -16.49
CA ARG A 31 -2.37 -6.36 -15.54
C ARG A 31 -2.38 -4.94 -16.11
N VAL A 32 -1.33 -4.55 -16.83
CA VAL A 32 -1.24 -3.24 -17.50
C VAL A 32 -2.24 -3.18 -18.65
N ALA A 33 -2.20 -4.17 -19.54
CA ALA A 33 -3.07 -4.26 -20.71
C ALA A 33 -4.56 -4.18 -20.33
N VAL A 34 -4.97 -4.87 -19.26
CA VAL A 34 -6.34 -4.81 -18.74
C VAL A 34 -6.70 -3.39 -18.28
N CYS A 35 -5.87 -2.73 -17.47
CA CYS A 35 -6.15 -1.35 -17.05
C CYS A 35 -6.29 -0.38 -18.24
N LEU A 36 -5.38 -0.45 -19.22
CA LEU A 36 -5.42 0.41 -20.41
C LEU A 36 -6.69 0.16 -21.25
N SER A 37 -7.01 -1.12 -21.48
CA SER A 37 -8.22 -1.52 -22.21
C SER A 37 -9.48 -1.00 -21.53
N GLU A 38 -9.64 -1.23 -20.23
CA GLU A 38 -10.86 -0.83 -19.50
C GLU A 38 -11.01 0.70 -19.43
N LEU A 39 -9.91 1.45 -19.30
CA LEU A 39 -9.95 2.92 -19.34
C LEU A 39 -10.37 3.45 -20.70
N ARG A 40 -9.82 2.91 -21.80
CA ARG A 40 -10.22 3.30 -23.16
C ARG A 40 -11.69 2.97 -23.42
N LYS A 41 -12.15 1.76 -23.04
CA LYS A 41 -13.56 1.37 -23.15
C LYS A 41 -14.47 2.31 -22.36
N LEU A 42 -14.11 2.63 -21.11
CA LEU A 42 -14.88 3.53 -20.28
C LEU A 42 -14.95 4.94 -20.87
N ALA A 43 -13.84 5.45 -21.40
CA ALA A 43 -13.80 6.75 -22.10
C ALA A 43 -14.71 6.76 -23.34
N GLN A 44 -14.68 5.71 -24.15
CA GLN A 44 -15.58 5.57 -25.31
C GLN A 44 -17.05 5.53 -24.90
N GLN A 45 -17.39 4.73 -23.88
CA GLN A 45 -18.76 4.60 -23.36
C GLN A 45 -19.29 5.92 -22.80
N LYS A 46 -18.45 6.65 -22.06
CA LYS A 46 -18.80 7.96 -21.49
C LYS A 46 -18.69 9.11 -22.50
N LYS A 47 -18.24 8.84 -23.73
CA LYS A 47 -17.91 9.85 -24.75
C LYS A 47 -16.94 10.91 -24.23
N SER A 48 -16.03 10.52 -23.33
CA SER A 48 -14.97 11.35 -22.77
C SER A 48 -13.73 11.31 -23.67
N GLY A 49 -12.96 12.40 -23.71
CA GLY A 49 -11.69 12.46 -24.44
C GLY A 49 -11.78 12.60 -25.97
N GLY A 50 -12.92 12.38 -26.63
CA GLY A 50 -13.01 12.58 -28.08
C GLY A 50 -11.95 11.79 -28.87
N GLU A 51 -11.20 12.44 -29.76
CA GLU A 51 -10.20 11.79 -30.62
C GLU A 51 -8.97 11.28 -29.85
N ILE A 52 -8.61 11.88 -28.71
CA ILE A 52 -7.42 11.49 -27.94
C ILE A 52 -7.52 10.06 -27.38
N VAL A 53 -8.74 9.51 -27.30
CA VAL A 53 -8.99 8.12 -26.89
C VAL A 53 -8.41 7.11 -27.88
N GLN A 54 -8.17 7.50 -29.13
CA GLN A 54 -7.57 6.64 -30.17
C GLN A 54 -6.05 6.80 -30.27
N TRP A 55 -5.50 7.87 -29.70
CA TRP A 55 -4.07 8.13 -29.72
C TRP A 55 -3.30 7.11 -28.88
N ARG A 56 -2.06 6.87 -29.27
CA ARG A 56 -1.16 6.03 -28.48
C ARG A 56 -0.65 6.80 -27.29
N MET A 57 -0.33 6.06 -26.22
CA MET A 57 0.10 6.62 -24.95
C MET A 57 1.53 6.22 -24.62
N HIS A 58 2.36 7.20 -24.30
CA HIS A 58 3.65 7.00 -23.68
C HIS A 58 3.51 7.30 -22.18
N ILE A 59 3.88 6.34 -21.33
CA ILE A 59 3.68 6.41 -19.89
C ILE A 59 5.03 6.28 -19.20
N CYS A 60 5.39 7.22 -18.34
CA CYS A 60 6.58 7.09 -17.48
C CYS A 60 6.16 7.15 -16.02
N SER A 61 6.59 6.17 -15.23
CA SER A 61 6.25 6.04 -13.81
C SER A 61 7.49 5.82 -12.95
N GLU A 62 7.55 6.46 -11.80
CA GLU A 62 8.64 6.39 -10.83
C GLU A 62 8.12 6.31 -9.39
N ASN A 63 8.87 5.66 -8.50
CA ASN A 63 8.57 5.58 -7.07
C ASN A 63 9.75 6.12 -6.24
N ASN A 64 9.46 6.88 -5.17
CA ASN A 64 10.49 7.45 -4.30
C ASN A 64 10.85 6.59 -3.07
N PHE A 65 10.50 5.31 -3.10
CA PHE A 65 10.79 4.34 -2.05
C PHE A 65 11.40 3.08 -2.67
N PRO A 66 12.30 2.36 -1.98
CA PRO A 66 13.00 1.23 -2.58
C PRO A 66 12.01 0.16 -3.02
N THR A 67 12.07 -0.22 -4.30
CA THR A 67 11.11 -1.17 -4.89
C THR A 67 11.15 -2.53 -4.17
N ALA A 68 12.31 -2.90 -3.62
CA ALA A 68 12.52 -4.14 -2.90
C ALA A 68 12.24 -4.07 -1.38
N ALA A 69 11.96 -2.88 -0.81
CA ALA A 69 11.67 -2.72 0.63
C ALA A 69 10.31 -3.30 1.08
N GLY A 70 9.64 -4.12 0.27
CA GLY A 70 8.36 -4.73 0.61
C GLY A 70 7.19 -3.74 0.78
N LEU A 71 7.42 -2.45 0.54
CA LEU A 71 6.46 -1.35 0.72
C LEU A 71 5.49 -1.26 -0.48
N ALA A 72 4.56 -2.21 -0.60
CA ALA A 72 3.37 -2.19 -1.49
C ALA A 72 3.51 -1.41 -2.83
N SER A 73 4.62 -1.55 -3.55
CA SER A 73 4.97 -0.68 -4.69
C SER A 73 3.98 -0.78 -5.85
N SER A 74 3.41 -1.97 -6.07
CA SER A 74 2.39 -2.19 -7.08
C SER A 74 1.09 -1.43 -6.80
N ALA A 75 0.69 -1.30 -5.52
CA ALA A 75 -0.56 -0.63 -5.17
C ALA A 75 -0.53 0.85 -5.54
N ALA A 76 0.51 1.56 -5.10
CA ALA A 76 0.71 2.97 -5.43
C ALA A 76 0.94 3.17 -6.94
N GLY A 77 1.71 2.28 -7.58
CA GLY A 77 1.98 2.34 -9.03
C GLY A 77 0.71 2.21 -9.87
N TYR A 78 -0.09 1.16 -9.69
CA TYR A 78 -1.32 0.97 -10.46
C TYR A 78 -2.38 2.02 -10.14
N SER A 79 -2.47 2.49 -8.89
CA SER A 79 -3.37 3.59 -8.54
C SER A 79 -2.98 4.87 -9.27
N CYS A 80 -1.70 5.24 -9.25
CA CYS A 80 -1.20 6.42 -9.95
C CYS A 80 -1.37 6.30 -11.47
N LEU A 81 -1.05 5.13 -12.04
CA LEU A 81 -1.26 4.83 -13.47
C LEU A 81 -2.71 5.06 -13.89
N VAL A 82 -3.65 4.40 -13.21
CA VAL A 82 -5.08 4.47 -13.54
C VAL A 82 -5.63 5.87 -13.33
N PHE A 83 -5.24 6.54 -12.23
CA PHE A 83 -5.65 7.90 -11.95
C PHE A 83 -5.17 8.88 -13.04
N THR A 84 -3.89 8.83 -13.42
CA THR A 84 -3.34 9.73 -14.43
C THR A 84 -3.95 9.49 -15.81
N ILE A 85 -4.11 8.23 -16.24
CA ILE A 85 -4.72 7.91 -17.54
C ILE A 85 -6.20 8.32 -17.54
N ALA A 86 -6.95 8.05 -16.46
CA ALA A 86 -8.35 8.49 -16.37
C ALA A 86 -8.47 10.00 -16.53
N HIS A 87 -7.64 10.77 -15.83
CA HIS A 87 -7.59 12.21 -15.98
C HIS A 87 -7.26 12.64 -17.41
N ALA A 88 -6.22 12.04 -18.02
CA ALA A 88 -5.81 12.33 -19.39
C ALA A 88 -6.92 12.05 -20.42
N LEU A 89 -7.77 11.04 -20.18
CA LEU A 89 -8.91 10.70 -21.04
C LEU A 89 -10.20 11.49 -20.70
N GLY A 90 -10.15 12.46 -19.79
CA GLY A 90 -11.32 13.24 -19.37
C GLY A 90 -12.35 12.44 -18.57
N LEU A 91 -11.92 11.36 -17.91
CA LEU A 91 -12.74 10.56 -17.00
C LEU A 91 -12.69 11.11 -15.58
N ASP A 92 -13.79 10.96 -14.85
CA ASP A 92 -13.81 11.17 -13.41
C ASP A 92 -12.94 10.10 -12.71
N SER A 93 -11.78 10.54 -12.24
CA SER A 93 -10.76 9.67 -11.64
C SER A 93 -11.19 9.10 -10.28
N SER A 94 -12.25 9.64 -9.66
CA SER A 94 -12.82 9.08 -8.43
C SER A 94 -13.64 7.79 -8.67
N GLN A 95 -14.03 7.53 -9.92
CA GLN A 95 -14.91 6.41 -10.29
C GLN A 95 -14.18 5.21 -10.89
N VAL A 96 -12.84 5.25 -10.97
CA VAL A 96 -12.03 4.23 -11.65
C VAL A 96 -11.26 3.31 -10.69
N SER A 97 -11.58 3.34 -9.40
CA SER A 97 -10.93 2.48 -8.39
C SER A 97 -11.13 0.98 -8.66
N HIS A 98 -12.24 0.59 -9.27
CA HIS A 98 -12.47 -0.79 -9.72
C HIS A 98 -11.53 -1.20 -10.87
N ILE A 99 -11.06 -0.27 -11.70
CA ILE A 99 -10.06 -0.53 -12.75
C ILE A 99 -8.67 -0.68 -12.13
N ALA A 100 -8.32 0.17 -11.16
CA ALA A 100 -7.06 0.04 -10.41
C ALA A 100 -6.94 -1.34 -9.72
N ARG A 101 -8.06 -1.86 -9.18
CA ARG A 101 -8.15 -3.22 -8.62
C ARG A 101 -7.70 -4.31 -9.59
N GLN A 102 -8.01 -4.17 -10.88
CA GLN A 102 -7.67 -5.18 -11.89
C GLN A 102 -6.17 -5.23 -12.19
N GLY A 103 -5.48 -4.10 -12.06
CA GLY A 103 -4.01 -4.06 -12.14
C GLY A 103 -3.35 -4.62 -10.89
N SER A 104 -3.80 -4.20 -9.72
CA SER A 104 -3.38 -4.75 -8.42
C SER A 104 -4.52 -4.60 -7.43
N GLY A 105 -4.97 -5.68 -6.79
CA GLY A 105 -6.17 -5.66 -5.93
C GLY A 105 -6.16 -4.53 -4.89
N SER A 106 -5.03 -4.33 -4.21
CA SER A 106 -4.86 -3.26 -3.21
C SER A 106 -4.78 -1.83 -3.78
N ALA A 107 -4.54 -1.66 -5.08
CA ALA A 107 -4.42 -0.33 -5.71
C ALA A 107 -5.73 0.47 -5.66
N CYS A 108 -6.89 -0.20 -5.62
CA CYS A 108 -8.17 0.49 -5.46
C CYS A 108 -8.23 1.33 -4.18
N ARG A 109 -7.59 0.88 -3.09
CA ARG A 109 -7.56 1.60 -1.82
C ARG A 109 -6.68 2.85 -1.86
N SER A 110 -5.67 2.88 -2.73
CA SER A 110 -4.79 4.03 -2.90
C SER A 110 -5.41 5.15 -3.75
N MET A 111 -6.61 4.94 -4.29
CA MET A 111 -7.37 5.97 -5.03
C MET A 111 -8.00 7.02 -4.12
N PHE A 112 -8.02 6.78 -2.80
CA PHE A 112 -8.62 7.68 -1.80
C PHE A 112 -7.61 7.98 -0.69
N GLY A 113 -7.78 9.13 -0.04
CA GLY A 113 -7.02 9.50 1.16
C GLY A 113 -7.62 8.92 2.44
N GLY A 114 -6.93 9.11 3.56
CA GLY A 114 -7.45 8.73 4.87
C GLY A 114 -7.48 7.22 5.09
N PHE A 115 -8.57 6.72 5.67
CA PHE A 115 -8.81 5.30 5.87
C PHE A 115 -9.84 4.81 4.86
N VAL A 116 -9.52 3.69 4.20
CA VAL A 116 -10.22 3.26 2.98
C VAL A 116 -10.58 1.78 3.10
N ARG A 117 -11.85 1.45 2.81
CA ARG A 117 -12.34 0.07 2.78
C ARG A 117 -12.43 -0.40 1.34
N TRP A 118 -11.89 -1.58 1.04
CA TRP A 118 -12.21 -2.32 -0.18
C TRP A 118 -13.33 -3.31 0.15
N ARG A 119 -14.48 -3.16 -0.51
CA ARG A 119 -15.62 -4.07 -0.39
C ARG A 119 -15.36 -5.32 -1.23
N ALA A 120 -15.49 -6.49 -0.60
CA ALA A 120 -15.54 -7.76 -1.31
C ALA A 120 -16.77 -7.78 -2.25
N LEU A 121 -16.73 -8.67 -3.25
CA LEU A 121 -17.90 -8.89 -4.09
C LEU A 121 -19.05 -9.42 -3.20
N PRO A 122 -20.26 -8.85 -3.28
CA PRO A 122 -21.41 -9.38 -2.55
C PRO A 122 -21.72 -10.81 -3.00
N SER A 123 -22.13 -11.67 -2.06
CA SER A 123 -22.41 -13.09 -2.29
C SER A 123 -23.45 -13.33 -3.41
N GLU A 124 -24.43 -12.45 -3.54
CA GLU A 124 -25.45 -12.48 -4.58
C GLU A 124 -24.90 -12.26 -6.00
N LEU A 125 -23.66 -11.75 -6.09
CA LEU A 125 -22.93 -11.55 -7.33
C LEU A 125 -21.78 -12.57 -7.50
N GLU A 126 -21.60 -13.51 -6.56
CA GLU A 126 -20.61 -14.59 -6.63
C GLU A 126 -21.07 -15.74 -7.56
N GLY A 127 -20.21 -16.18 -8.49
CA GLY A 127 -20.48 -17.27 -9.44
C GLY A 127 -19.37 -17.45 -10.49
N LYS A 128 -19.24 -18.65 -11.10
CA LYS A 128 -18.23 -18.96 -12.13
C LYS A 128 -18.79 -18.98 -13.57
N GLN A 129 -18.35 -18.00 -14.36
CA GLN A 129 -17.63 -18.09 -15.65
C GLN A 129 -17.79 -19.33 -16.57
N SER A 130 -18.78 -19.26 -17.47
CA SER A 130 -18.58 -19.32 -18.93
C SER A 130 -19.85 -18.74 -19.60
N GLY A 131 -19.69 -17.83 -20.56
CA GLY A 131 -20.84 -17.17 -21.23
C GLY A 131 -21.48 -15.99 -20.50
N GLU A 132 -20.88 -15.46 -19.43
CA GLU A 132 -21.38 -14.23 -18.78
C GLU A 132 -21.39 -13.05 -19.77
N SER A 133 -22.47 -12.28 -19.74
CA SER A 133 -22.56 -11.04 -20.51
C SER A 133 -21.54 -10.03 -20.00
N GLU A 134 -21.05 -9.17 -20.91
CA GLU A 134 -20.18 -8.05 -20.57
C GLU A 134 -20.79 -7.15 -19.48
N GLU A 135 -22.13 -7.06 -19.46
CA GLU A 135 -22.87 -6.32 -18.44
C GLU A 135 -22.72 -6.89 -17.03
N LEU A 136 -22.77 -8.22 -16.86
CA LEU A 136 -22.61 -8.84 -15.54
C LEU A 136 -21.19 -8.64 -15.00
N ARG A 137 -20.18 -8.82 -15.85
CA ARG A 137 -18.78 -8.57 -15.48
C ARG A 137 -18.55 -7.14 -15.04
N ARG A 138 -19.17 -6.18 -15.74
CA ARG A 138 -19.14 -4.76 -15.36
C ARG A 138 -19.78 -4.56 -13.98
N LYS A 139 -20.99 -5.09 -13.76
CA LYS A 139 -21.69 -5.01 -12.46
C LYS A 139 -20.87 -5.60 -11.32
N GLN A 140 -20.28 -6.78 -11.50
CA GLN A 140 -19.39 -7.41 -10.50
C GLN A 140 -18.14 -6.56 -10.25
N SER A 141 -17.54 -6.02 -11.31
CA SER A 141 -16.36 -5.17 -11.18
C SER A 141 -16.67 -3.90 -10.40
N GLU A 142 -17.81 -3.25 -10.66
CA GLU A 142 -18.26 -2.07 -9.94
C GLU A 142 -18.67 -2.37 -8.49
N ALA A 143 -19.20 -3.57 -8.21
CA ALA A 143 -19.65 -3.96 -6.87
C ALA A 143 -18.49 -4.21 -5.89
N SER A 144 -17.33 -4.70 -6.35
CA SER A 144 -16.14 -4.86 -5.50
C SER A 144 -15.23 -3.64 -5.58
N ASN A 145 -15.62 -2.55 -4.91
CA ASN A 145 -14.94 -1.28 -5.01
C ASN A 145 -14.35 -0.77 -3.68
N ALA A 146 -13.44 0.21 -3.77
CA ALA A 146 -12.93 0.94 -2.62
C ALA A 146 -13.77 2.19 -2.32
N GLU A 147 -13.89 2.51 -1.03
CA GLU A 147 -14.56 3.72 -0.53
C GLU A 147 -13.79 4.31 0.65
N GLN A 148 -13.82 5.63 0.78
CA GLN A 148 -13.25 6.32 1.93
C GLN A 148 -14.17 6.13 3.15
N VAL A 149 -13.62 5.63 4.25
CA VAL A 149 -14.32 5.48 5.55
C VAL A 149 -14.28 6.80 6.31
N ILE A 150 -13.08 7.36 6.47
CA ILE A 150 -12.84 8.69 7.04
C ILE A 150 -11.68 9.36 6.31
N SER A 151 -11.72 10.69 6.19
CA SER A 151 -10.64 11.45 5.57
C SER A 151 -9.40 11.53 6.45
N GLU A 152 -8.26 11.85 5.85
CA GLU A 152 -6.98 12.05 6.55
C GLU A 152 -7.04 13.19 7.58
N ALA A 153 -7.90 14.19 7.35
CA ALA A 153 -8.09 15.31 8.25
C ALA A 153 -8.87 14.91 9.51
N TYR A 154 -9.78 13.92 9.40
CA TYR A 154 -10.66 13.52 10.49
C TYR A 154 -9.86 13.09 11.73
N TRP A 155 -8.87 12.23 11.55
CA TRP A 155 -7.99 11.74 12.62
C TRP A 155 -6.53 12.15 12.39
N GLY A 156 -6.31 13.46 12.22
CA GLY A 156 -5.01 14.02 11.84
C GLY A 156 -3.84 13.79 12.82
N SER A 157 -4.10 13.34 14.05
CA SER A 157 -3.08 12.96 15.02
C SER A 157 -2.48 11.57 14.79
N MET A 158 -3.05 10.75 13.90
CA MET A 158 -2.51 9.43 13.59
C MET A 158 -1.14 9.55 12.90
N ARG A 159 -0.20 8.71 13.32
CA ARG A 159 1.15 8.61 12.79
C ARG A 159 1.47 7.18 12.42
N VAL A 160 2.44 7.04 11.53
CA VAL A 160 2.94 5.76 11.07
C VAL A 160 4.46 5.76 11.15
N ILE A 161 5.04 4.76 11.81
CA ILE A 161 6.48 4.52 11.83
C ILE A 161 6.75 3.17 11.17
N ILE A 162 7.52 3.17 10.09
CA ILE A 162 7.90 1.95 9.38
C ILE A 162 9.29 1.56 9.83
N LEU A 163 9.44 0.33 10.34
CA LEU A 163 10.72 -0.27 10.70
C LEU A 163 11.20 -1.13 9.54
N VAL A 164 12.27 -0.70 8.87
CA VAL A 164 12.84 -1.42 7.73
C VAL A 164 13.88 -2.42 8.25
N VAL A 165 13.54 -3.70 8.25
CA VAL A 165 14.42 -4.80 8.66
C VAL A 165 15.43 -5.10 7.56
N ASN A 166 14.94 -5.40 6.37
CA ASN A 166 15.74 -5.48 5.17
C ASN A 166 14.94 -5.07 3.93
N ASP A 167 15.66 -4.80 2.85
CA ASP A 167 15.15 -4.40 1.55
C ASP A 167 15.37 -5.48 0.48
N GLN A 168 15.55 -6.74 0.90
CA GLN A 168 15.74 -7.85 -0.02
C GLN A 168 14.41 -8.32 -0.61
N ALA A 169 14.49 -8.89 -1.81
CA ALA A 169 13.31 -9.39 -2.51
C ALA A 169 12.56 -10.45 -1.70
N LYS A 170 11.22 -10.43 -1.80
CA LYS A 170 10.34 -11.39 -1.12
C LYS A 170 10.64 -12.81 -1.61
N SER A 171 10.71 -13.76 -0.70
CA SER A 171 10.87 -15.18 -1.03
C SER A 171 9.65 -15.75 -1.77
N THR A 172 8.44 -15.31 -1.40
CA THR A 172 7.18 -15.68 -2.05
C THR A 172 6.43 -14.41 -2.45
N SER A 173 5.98 -14.35 -3.70
CA SER A 173 5.16 -13.24 -4.17
C SER A 173 3.79 -13.24 -3.47
N SER A 174 3.21 -12.08 -3.22
CA SER A 174 1.89 -12.02 -2.57
C SER A 174 0.80 -12.70 -3.41
N THR A 175 0.91 -12.67 -4.74
CA THR A 175 -0.06 -13.32 -5.65
C THR A 175 -0.01 -14.83 -5.55
N ASP A 176 1.18 -15.42 -5.64
CA ASP A 176 1.33 -16.89 -5.56
C ASP A 176 1.02 -17.36 -4.14
N GLY A 177 1.48 -16.59 -3.14
CA GLY A 177 1.25 -16.88 -1.74
C GLY A 177 -0.24 -16.91 -1.40
N MET A 178 -0.99 -15.86 -1.76
CA MET A 178 -2.42 -15.81 -1.43
C MET A 178 -3.23 -16.89 -2.17
N GLN A 179 -2.90 -17.20 -3.42
CA GLN A 179 -3.56 -18.29 -4.16
C GLN A 179 -3.33 -19.63 -3.48
N ARG A 180 -2.09 -19.91 -3.06
CA ARG A 180 -1.76 -21.14 -2.33
C ARG A 180 -2.49 -21.21 -0.99
N THR A 181 -2.55 -20.10 -0.24
CA THR A 181 -3.29 -20.02 1.02
C THR A 181 -4.77 -20.33 0.80
N THR A 182 -5.41 -19.75 -0.21
CA THR A 182 -6.82 -20.05 -0.55
C THR A 182 -7.04 -21.52 -0.87
N LEU A 183 -6.08 -22.18 -1.51
CA LEU A 183 -6.21 -23.58 -1.90
C LEU A 183 -5.89 -24.59 -0.77
N THR A 184 -5.09 -24.21 0.21
CA THR A 184 -4.48 -25.19 1.13
C THR A 184 -4.66 -24.89 2.62
N SER A 185 -4.92 -23.64 3.01
CA SER A 185 -5.13 -23.28 4.43
C SER A 185 -6.58 -23.52 4.84
N THR A 186 -6.77 -24.37 5.83
CA THR A 186 -8.10 -24.61 6.42
C THR A 186 -8.53 -23.43 7.31
N LEU A 187 -7.56 -22.74 7.93
CA LEU A 187 -7.83 -21.57 8.77
C LEU A 187 -8.28 -20.36 7.95
N TYR A 188 -7.79 -20.22 6.71
CA TYR A 188 -8.14 -19.09 5.84
C TYR A 188 -9.63 -19.02 5.53
N THR A 189 -10.27 -20.16 5.24
CA THR A 189 -11.71 -20.23 4.99
C THR A 189 -12.51 -19.73 6.18
N HIS A 190 -12.18 -20.18 7.39
CA HIS A 190 -12.84 -19.69 8.60
C HIS A 190 -12.61 -18.19 8.82
N ARG A 191 -11.39 -17.71 8.60
CA ARG A 191 -11.03 -16.28 8.71
C ARG A 191 -11.90 -15.42 7.79
N VAL A 192 -12.04 -15.79 6.52
CA VAL A 192 -12.82 -15.01 5.53
C VAL A 192 -14.30 -14.94 5.89
N HIS A 193 -14.92 -16.06 6.27
CA HIS A 193 -16.36 -16.10 6.47
C HIS A 193 -16.81 -15.65 7.87
N ASN A 194 -16.00 -15.88 8.91
CA ASN A 194 -16.46 -15.73 10.30
C ASN A 194 -15.70 -14.69 11.11
N VAL A 195 -14.55 -14.21 10.64
CA VAL A 195 -13.69 -13.30 11.43
C VAL A 195 -13.58 -11.93 10.79
N VAL A 196 -13.26 -11.87 9.50
CA VAL A 196 -13.01 -10.59 8.79
C VAL A 196 -14.25 -9.68 8.74
N PRO A 197 -15.49 -10.18 8.49
CA PRO A 197 -16.67 -9.31 8.43
C PRO A 197 -16.90 -8.49 9.71
N GLU A 198 -16.91 -9.16 10.88
CA GLU A 198 -17.06 -8.51 12.19
C GLU A 198 -15.91 -7.53 12.46
N ARG A 199 -14.66 -7.93 12.15
CA ARG A 199 -13.50 -7.05 12.33
C ARG A 199 -13.57 -5.80 11.47
N CYS A 200 -14.06 -5.90 10.24
CA CYS A 200 -14.23 -4.74 9.38
C CYS A 200 -15.23 -3.74 9.98
N GLU A 201 -16.37 -4.21 10.49
CA GLU A 201 -17.37 -3.36 11.14
C GLU A 201 -16.80 -2.68 12.39
N ARG A 202 -16.17 -3.46 13.27
CA ARG A 202 -15.56 -2.92 14.49
C ARG A 202 -14.42 -1.95 14.21
N MET A 203 -13.63 -2.21 13.17
CA MET A 203 -12.56 -1.31 12.74
C MET A 203 -13.14 0.02 12.24
N GLU A 204 -14.20 -0.02 11.43
CA GLU A 204 -14.87 1.21 11.00
C GLU A 204 -15.44 2.01 12.17
N THR A 205 -16.05 1.35 13.15
CA THR A 205 -16.55 2.01 14.37
C THR A 205 -15.39 2.66 15.12
N ALA A 206 -14.30 1.94 15.38
CA ALA A 206 -13.12 2.48 16.06
C ALA A 206 -12.53 3.70 15.33
N LEU A 207 -12.52 3.69 13.99
CA LEU A 207 -12.08 4.82 13.18
C LEU A 207 -13.02 6.04 13.31
N LYS A 208 -14.33 5.82 13.26
CA LYS A 208 -15.35 6.87 13.42
C LYS A 208 -15.39 7.45 14.84
N GLU A 209 -15.02 6.67 15.85
CA GLU A 209 -15.01 7.10 17.25
C GLU A 209 -13.64 7.59 17.74
N LYS A 210 -12.60 7.48 16.90
CA LYS A 210 -11.20 7.73 17.27
C LYS A 210 -10.74 6.89 18.46
N ASP A 211 -11.28 5.68 18.60
CA ASP A 211 -10.89 4.71 19.61
C ASP A 211 -9.58 4.03 19.18
N PHE A 212 -8.46 4.61 19.63
CA PHE A 212 -7.14 4.10 19.30
C PHE A 212 -6.91 2.70 19.90
N ALA A 213 -7.43 2.41 21.08
CA ALA A 213 -7.19 1.13 21.75
C ALA A 213 -7.83 -0.02 20.96
N THR A 214 -9.10 0.13 20.55
CA THR A 214 -9.79 -0.85 19.70
C THR A 214 -9.14 -0.96 18.33
N PHE A 215 -8.82 0.17 17.69
CA PHE A 215 -8.08 0.21 16.42
C PHE A 215 -6.77 -0.59 16.51
N ALA A 216 -5.99 -0.34 17.56
CA ALA A 216 -4.69 -0.93 17.77
C ALA A 216 -4.77 -2.45 17.99
N GLN A 217 -5.69 -2.90 18.85
CA GLN A 217 -5.91 -4.32 19.11
C GLN A 217 -6.37 -5.07 17.87
N LEU A 218 -7.33 -4.51 17.11
CA LEU A 218 -7.80 -5.13 15.87
C LEU A 218 -6.67 -5.22 14.83
N THR A 219 -5.87 -4.15 14.69
CA THR A 219 -4.73 -4.10 13.76
C THR A 219 -3.72 -5.21 14.07
N MET A 220 -3.29 -5.35 15.32
CA MET A 220 -2.33 -6.37 15.73
C MET A 220 -2.90 -7.78 15.58
N ARG A 221 -4.16 -8.01 15.98
CA ARG A 221 -4.80 -9.33 15.88
C ARG A 221 -5.03 -9.76 14.42
N ASP A 222 -5.35 -8.82 13.54
CA ASP A 222 -5.55 -9.12 12.13
C ASP A 222 -4.24 -9.41 11.40
N SER A 223 -3.18 -8.65 11.70
CA SER A 223 -1.82 -8.96 11.25
C SER A 223 -1.41 -10.36 11.68
N ASN A 224 -1.55 -10.69 12.97
CA ASN A 224 -1.15 -12.01 13.50
C ASN A 224 -1.92 -13.14 12.85
N GLN A 225 -3.23 -12.99 12.65
CA GLN A 225 -4.05 -14.03 12.03
C GLN A 225 -3.76 -14.18 10.53
N PHE A 226 -3.42 -13.10 9.82
CA PHE A 226 -2.92 -13.17 8.45
C PHE A 226 -1.66 -14.04 8.35
N HIS A 227 -0.66 -13.81 9.21
CA HIS A 227 0.55 -14.62 9.24
C HIS A 227 0.29 -16.06 9.73
N ALA A 228 -0.70 -16.27 10.60
CA ALA A 228 -1.13 -17.62 10.98
C ALA A 228 -1.71 -18.42 9.79
N CYS A 229 -2.53 -17.80 8.94
CA CYS A 229 -3.01 -18.43 7.71
C CYS A 229 -1.88 -18.69 6.70
N CYS A 230 -0.87 -17.81 6.65
CA CYS A 230 0.33 -18.04 5.85
C CYS A 230 1.11 -19.27 6.34
N LEU A 231 1.21 -19.45 7.66
CA LEU A 231 1.87 -20.61 8.26
C LEU A 231 1.08 -21.92 8.08
N ASP A 232 -0.26 -21.84 8.07
CA ASP A 232 -1.17 -22.96 7.81
C ASP A 232 -1.26 -23.35 6.31
N THR A 233 -0.69 -22.54 5.42
CA THR A 233 -0.59 -22.84 3.98
C THR A 233 0.37 -24.02 3.74
N TYR A 234 0.19 -24.80 2.67
CA TYR A 234 1.13 -25.88 2.32
C TYR A 234 1.70 -25.77 0.89
N PRO A 235 3.04 -25.74 0.71
CA PRO A 235 4.07 -25.53 1.74
C PRO A 235 3.91 -24.17 2.46
N PRO A 236 4.37 -24.06 3.73
CA PRO A 236 4.14 -22.88 4.56
C PRO A 236 4.81 -21.64 4.00
N ILE A 237 4.17 -20.50 4.24
CA ILE A 237 4.67 -19.18 3.85
C ILE A 237 5.07 -18.46 5.13
N VAL A 238 6.34 -18.06 5.22
CA VAL A 238 6.90 -17.34 6.37
C VAL A 238 7.43 -15.99 5.89
N TYR A 239 6.72 -14.92 6.26
CA TYR A 239 7.11 -13.55 5.95
C TYR A 239 7.83 -12.85 7.10
N MET A 240 7.36 -13.08 8.33
CA MET A 240 7.98 -12.55 9.55
C MET A 240 9.24 -13.34 9.89
N ASN A 241 10.27 -12.63 10.34
CA ASN A 241 11.52 -13.23 10.83
C ASN A 241 11.72 -12.91 12.32
N ASP A 242 12.87 -13.31 12.87
CA ASP A 242 13.19 -13.08 14.28
C ASP A 242 13.18 -11.60 14.68
N THR A 243 13.60 -10.70 13.78
CA THR A 243 13.51 -9.26 13.99
C THR A 243 12.05 -8.80 14.04
N SER A 244 11.18 -9.29 13.15
CA SER A 244 9.74 -9.03 13.20
C SER A 244 9.14 -9.46 14.55
N HIS A 245 9.50 -10.65 15.04
CA HIS A 245 9.02 -11.14 16.34
C HIS A 245 9.61 -10.36 17.52
N ALA A 246 10.85 -9.87 17.43
CA ALA A 246 11.42 -8.95 18.41
C ALA A 246 10.64 -7.63 18.47
N VAL A 247 10.24 -7.09 17.32
CA VAL A 247 9.37 -5.89 17.26
C VAL A 247 8.00 -6.15 17.89
N VAL A 248 7.39 -7.31 17.66
CA VAL A 248 6.12 -7.69 18.31
C VAL A 248 6.24 -7.67 19.84
N ARG A 249 7.30 -8.31 20.38
CA ARG A 249 7.57 -8.30 21.83
C ARG A 249 7.80 -6.88 22.35
N PHE A 250 8.62 -6.11 21.65
CA PHE A 250 8.92 -4.72 21.99
C PHE A 250 7.65 -3.88 22.10
N VAL A 251 6.72 -3.97 21.14
CA VAL A 251 5.48 -3.18 21.17
C VAL A 251 4.57 -3.58 22.33
N HIS A 252 4.48 -4.87 22.66
CA HIS A 252 3.70 -5.32 23.82
C HIS A 252 4.32 -4.86 25.14
N ASP A 253 5.63 -4.94 25.29
CA ASP A 253 6.35 -4.45 26.47
C ASP A 253 6.22 -2.92 26.59
N PHE A 254 6.35 -2.20 25.47
CA PHE A 254 6.16 -0.74 25.42
C PHE A 254 4.76 -0.34 25.87
N ASN A 255 3.71 -0.99 25.35
CA ASN A 255 2.33 -0.70 25.74
C ASN A 255 2.08 -1.00 27.23
N THR A 256 2.67 -2.10 27.73
CA THR A 256 2.57 -2.49 29.14
C THR A 256 3.22 -1.44 30.03
N MET A 257 4.45 -1.01 29.71
CA MET A 257 5.18 0.00 30.47
C MET A 257 4.57 1.41 30.33
N ALA A 258 3.91 1.71 29.21
CA ALA A 258 3.16 2.94 29.01
C ALA A 258 1.79 2.95 29.73
N GLY A 259 1.35 1.80 30.28
CA GLY A 259 0.09 1.64 31.00
C GLY A 259 -1.17 1.65 30.13
N ASP A 260 -1.03 1.64 28.81
CA ASP A 260 -2.14 1.68 27.85
C ASP A 260 -1.68 1.22 26.45
N THR A 261 -2.61 0.85 25.57
CA THR A 261 -2.31 0.50 24.18
C THR A 261 -2.00 1.76 23.39
N LYS A 262 -0.73 2.16 23.32
CA LYS A 262 -0.26 3.38 22.64
C LYS A 262 0.30 3.13 21.23
N VAL A 263 0.67 1.90 20.93
CA VAL A 263 1.30 1.50 19.66
C VAL A 263 0.68 0.20 19.17
N ALA A 264 0.39 0.12 17.88
CA ALA A 264 0.02 -1.12 17.20
C ALA A 264 1.01 -1.45 16.10
N TYR A 265 1.36 -2.72 15.96
CA TYR A 265 2.09 -3.23 14.80
C TYR A 265 1.16 -3.88 13.78
N THR A 266 1.57 -3.83 12.53
CA THR A 266 1.08 -4.71 11.46
C THR A 266 2.22 -5.07 10.51
N PHE A 267 2.12 -6.23 9.90
CA PHE A 267 3.10 -6.77 8.96
C PHE A 267 2.39 -7.25 7.69
N ASP A 268 2.84 -6.76 6.54
CA ASP A 268 2.38 -7.24 5.23
C ASP A 268 3.13 -8.54 4.83
N ALA A 269 3.17 -8.85 3.53
CA ALA A 269 3.98 -9.92 2.96
C ALA A 269 5.47 -9.57 2.96
N GLY A 270 6.09 -9.48 4.15
CA GLY A 270 7.52 -9.24 4.39
C GLY A 270 7.83 -8.97 5.86
N PRO A 271 9.12 -8.83 6.23
CA PRO A 271 9.53 -8.69 7.64
C PRO A 271 9.38 -7.27 8.20
N ASN A 272 9.13 -6.27 7.34
CA ASN A 272 9.06 -4.86 7.74
C ASN A 272 7.81 -4.60 8.57
N ALA A 273 8.00 -3.91 9.71
CA ALA A 273 6.91 -3.58 10.61
C ALA A 273 6.35 -2.19 10.27
N CYS A 274 5.02 -2.07 10.24
CA CYS A 274 4.33 -0.79 10.20
C CYS A 274 3.71 -0.56 11.57
N LEU A 275 4.11 0.52 12.25
CA LEU A 275 3.62 0.89 13.56
C LEU A 275 2.64 2.05 13.44
N TYR A 276 1.44 1.88 14.00
CA TYR A 276 0.47 2.96 14.17
C TYR A 276 0.50 3.47 15.61
N LEU A 277 0.38 4.78 15.76
CA LEU A 277 0.38 5.48 17.03
C LEU A 277 -0.21 6.89 16.88
N LEU A 278 -0.50 7.54 18.00
CA LEU A 278 -0.83 8.95 18.01
C LEU A 278 0.43 9.82 18.06
N GLU A 279 0.33 11.03 17.53
CA GLU A 279 1.42 12.02 17.45
C GLU A 279 2.13 12.28 18.78
N SER A 280 1.38 12.34 19.88
CA SER A 280 1.93 12.55 21.22
C SER A 280 2.86 11.43 21.68
N THR A 281 2.72 10.21 21.14
CA THR A 281 3.55 9.04 21.49
C THR A 281 4.83 8.96 20.65
N VAL A 282 4.91 9.66 19.51
CA VAL A 282 6.04 9.56 18.57
C VAL A 282 7.41 9.81 19.21
N PRO A 283 7.62 10.88 20.01
CA PRO A 283 8.94 11.15 20.57
C PRO A 283 9.42 10.03 21.50
N LEU A 284 8.53 9.54 22.37
CA LEU A 284 8.85 8.46 23.32
C LEU A 284 9.10 7.13 22.61
N LEU A 285 8.28 6.79 21.61
CA LEU A 285 8.47 5.55 20.86
C LEU A 285 9.80 5.57 20.09
N LEU A 286 10.14 6.69 19.43
CA LEU A 286 11.38 6.79 18.66
C LEU A 286 12.62 6.71 19.55
N SER A 287 12.66 7.42 20.68
CA SER A 287 13.81 7.35 21.59
C SER A 287 13.98 5.92 22.15
N THR A 288 12.88 5.26 22.50
CA THR A 288 12.87 3.87 22.97
C THR A 288 13.29 2.88 21.89
N LEU A 289 12.82 3.04 20.65
CA LEU A 289 13.24 2.20 19.52
C LEU A 289 14.74 2.34 19.25
N VAL A 290 15.31 3.54 19.30
CA VAL A 290 16.74 3.75 19.06
C VAL A 290 17.59 3.10 20.15
N GLN A 291 17.13 3.11 21.41
CA GLN A 291 17.79 2.41 22.51
C GLN A 291 17.81 0.89 22.32
N TYR A 292 16.68 0.29 21.94
CA TYR A 292 16.53 -1.17 21.87
C TYR A 292 16.80 -1.78 20.50
N PHE A 293 16.84 -0.98 19.43
CA PHE A 293 17.23 -1.34 18.07
C PHE A 293 18.22 -0.28 17.53
N PRO A 294 19.47 -0.28 18.01
CA PRO A 294 20.44 0.74 17.64
C PRO A 294 20.86 0.65 16.16
N PRO A 295 21.17 1.79 15.51
CA PRO A 295 21.69 1.80 14.15
C PRO A 295 23.06 1.10 14.06
N SER A 296 23.40 0.58 12.89
CA SER A 296 24.75 0.10 12.61
C SER A 296 25.77 1.24 12.66
N SER A 297 26.96 0.99 13.21
CA SER A 297 28.08 1.93 13.18
C SER A 297 28.57 2.26 11.77
N ALA A 298 28.23 1.44 10.77
CA ALA A 298 28.60 1.60 9.36
C ALA A 298 27.58 2.44 8.56
N MET A 299 26.59 3.08 9.19
CA MET A 299 25.62 3.90 8.46
C MET A 299 26.27 5.10 7.77
N ALA A 300 26.39 5.01 6.44
CA ALA A 300 26.88 6.08 5.58
C ALA A 300 25.79 7.13 5.32
N ALA A 301 26.14 8.40 5.55
CA ALA A 301 25.52 9.64 5.05
C ALA A 301 24.04 9.98 5.35
N ALA A 302 23.15 9.01 5.57
CA ALA A 302 21.71 9.23 5.75
C ALA A 302 21.24 9.05 7.21
N PRO A 303 20.26 9.83 7.70
CA PRO A 303 19.77 9.69 9.07
C PRO A 303 19.05 8.35 9.27
N TYR A 304 19.22 7.77 10.47
CA TYR A 304 18.56 6.54 10.87
C TYR A 304 17.04 6.69 10.95
N VAL A 305 16.55 7.83 11.45
CA VAL A 305 15.13 8.20 11.41
C VAL A 305 14.91 9.17 10.25
N ARG A 306 14.04 8.78 9.31
CA ARG A 306 13.72 9.54 8.09
C ARG A 306 12.28 10.02 8.12
N GLY A 307 11.95 11.01 7.27
CA GLY A 307 10.58 11.50 7.10
C GLY A 307 10.24 12.65 8.05
N LEU A 308 9.08 12.57 8.72
CA LEU A 308 8.62 13.63 9.63
C LEU A 308 9.61 13.82 10.78
N LYS A 309 10.05 15.07 10.97
CA LYS A 309 10.98 15.43 12.05
C LYS A 309 10.26 15.37 13.40
N CYS A 310 10.97 14.89 14.41
CA CYS A 310 10.55 14.96 15.80
C CYS A 310 11.42 16.02 16.50
N SER A 311 10.79 16.99 17.16
CA SER A 311 11.48 18.13 17.79
C SER A 311 12.01 17.84 19.20
N THR A 312 11.55 16.75 19.82
CA THR A 312 11.92 16.38 21.19
C THR A 312 12.50 14.97 21.23
N THR A 313 13.47 14.75 22.10
CA THR A 313 14.02 13.41 22.38
C THR A 313 13.90 13.18 23.89
N PRO A 314 12.75 12.69 24.36
CA PRO A 314 12.58 12.39 25.78
C PRO A 314 13.47 11.21 26.18
N THR A 315 13.71 11.06 27.48
CA THR A 315 14.30 9.84 28.02
C THR A 315 13.49 8.63 27.54
N PRO A 316 14.14 7.61 26.96
CA PRO A 316 13.50 6.36 26.57
C PRO A 316 12.72 5.72 27.70
N LEU A 317 11.68 4.96 27.34
CA LEU A 317 10.95 4.14 28.29
C LEU A 317 11.77 2.90 28.64
N GLU A 318 11.99 2.65 29.93
CA GLU A 318 12.69 1.46 30.39
C GLU A 318 11.80 0.21 30.24
N LEU A 319 12.31 -0.79 29.52
CA LEU A 319 11.67 -2.08 29.28
C LEU A 319 12.47 -3.19 29.99
N PRO A 320 12.19 -3.49 31.28
CA PRO A 320 13.05 -4.36 32.09
C PRO A 320 13.10 -5.81 31.61
N SER A 321 12.07 -6.27 30.89
CA SER A 321 11.99 -7.63 30.34
C SER A 321 12.48 -7.73 28.88
N PHE A 322 12.89 -6.62 28.28
CA PHE A 322 13.30 -6.58 26.88
C PHE A 322 14.81 -6.39 26.76
N THR A 323 15.48 -7.32 26.10
CA THR A 323 16.92 -7.20 25.83
C THR A 323 17.17 -6.33 24.59
N PRO A 324 18.06 -5.32 24.66
CA PRO A 324 18.50 -4.58 23.48
C PRO A 324 18.99 -5.52 22.36
N GLN A 325 18.52 -5.25 21.16
CA GLN A 325 18.83 -6.04 19.98
C GLN A 325 20.18 -5.63 19.37
N PRO A 326 20.87 -6.53 18.65
CA PRO A 326 22.08 -6.18 17.92
C PRO A 326 21.92 -4.96 17.00
N ALA A 327 22.98 -4.15 16.93
CA ALA A 327 23.00 -2.96 16.08
C ALA A 327 22.84 -3.30 14.59
N GLY A 328 22.05 -2.49 13.89
CA GLY A 328 21.84 -2.62 12.43
C GLY A 328 20.81 -3.66 12.00
N LEU A 329 20.08 -4.30 12.93
CA LEU A 329 18.97 -5.19 12.57
C LEU A 329 17.82 -4.48 11.86
N LEU A 330 17.61 -3.20 12.18
CA LEU A 330 16.81 -2.30 11.37
C LEU A 330 17.77 -1.41 10.56
N GLN A 331 17.56 -1.32 9.25
CA GLN A 331 18.37 -0.47 8.38
C GLN A 331 18.10 1.02 8.66
N TYR A 332 16.83 1.38 8.81
CA TYR A 332 16.35 2.73 9.12
C TYR A 332 14.86 2.71 9.47
N LEU A 333 14.39 3.83 10.03
CA LEU A 333 13.00 4.08 10.36
C LEU A 333 12.41 5.15 9.42
N ILE A 334 11.16 5.01 9.01
CA ILE A 334 10.42 6.05 8.26
C ILE A 334 9.25 6.54 9.12
N SER A 335 9.29 7.81 9.54
CA SER A 335 8.19 8.50 10.21
C SER A 335 7.32 9.21 9.18
N THR A 336 6.03 8.92 9.16
CA THR A 336 5.04 9.53 8.27
C THR A 336 3.68 9.69 8.98
N LYS A 337 2.71 10.25 8.26
CA LYS A 337 1.32 10.42 8.70
C LYS A 337 0.35 9.85 7.67
N ILE A 338 -0.93 9.79 8.03
CA ILE A 338 -2.01 9.47 7.10
C ILE A 338 -2.02 10.52 5.97
N GLY A 339 -2.08 10.03 4.74
CA GLY A 339 -1.97 10.84 3.53
C GLY A 339 -3.30 11.06 2.82
N SER A 340 -3.31 12.03 1.92
CA SER A 340 -4.39 12.24 0.96
C SER A 340 -4.34 11.18 -0.15
N GLY A 341 -5.40 11.14 -0.98
CA GLY A 341 -5.42 10.36 -2.21
C GLY A 341 -4.49 10.92 -3.30
N PRO A 342 -4.56 10.37 -4.53
CA PRO A 342 -3.79 10.83 -5.66
C PRO A 342 -4.07 12.30 -5.98
N LYS A 343 -3.07 12.98 -6.56
CA LYS A 343 -3.14 14.40 -6.91
C LYS A 343 -2.61 14.60 -8.31
N ILE A 344 -3.27 15.49 -9.05
CA ILE A 344 -2.72 16.07 -10.27
C ILE A 344 -1.68 17.10 -9.84
N LEU A 345 -0.51 17.05 -10.47
CA LEU A 345 0.54 18.05 -10.30
C LEU A 345 0.36 19.13 -11.36
N ASP A 346 0.79 20.36 -11.06
CA ASP A 346 0.74 21.47 -12.01
C ASP A 346 1.49 21.12 -13.29
N ASP A 347 0.96 21.59 -14.42
CA ASP A 347 1.52 21.41 -15.76
C ASP A 347 2.76 22.31 -15.96
N ILE A 348 3.84 21.95 -15.28
CA ILE A 348 5.15 22.60 -15.38
C ILE A 348 6.22 21.57 -15.75
N PRO A 349 7.24 21.95 -16.54
CA PRO A 349 8.26 21.01 -17.01
C PRO A 349 8.90 20.17 -15.91
N ASN A 350 9.15 20.72 -14.71
CA ASN A 350 9.79 19.95 -13.63
C ASN A 350 8.89 18.85 -13.03
N ASN A 351 7.57 18.90 -13.25
CA ASN A 351 6.65 17.88 -12.79
C ASN A 351 6.51 16.71 -13.77
N HIS A 352 6.83 16.88 -15.05
CA HIS A 352 6.71 15.80 -16.03
C HIS A 352 7.91 14.87 -16.03
N LEU A 353 7.64 13.56 -16.06
CA LEU A 353 8.65 12.51 -16.27
C LEU A 353 8.98 12.30 -17.76
N LEU A 354 8.12 12.79 -18.66
CA LEU A 354 8.32 12.79 -20.11
C LEU A 354 8.78 14.17 -20.59
N ASN A 355 9.62 14.22 -21.62
CA ASN A 355 9.93 15.44 -22.36
C ASN A 355 8.85 15.74 -23.42
N GLU A 356 9.04 16.83 -24.17
CA GLU A 356 8.09 17.28 -25.21
C GLU A 356 7.90 16.25 -26.34
N GLN A 357 8.90 15.40 -26.57
CA GLN A 357 8.84 14.32 -27.56
C GLN A 357 8.14 13.06 -27.01
N GLY A 358 7.64 13.09 -25.76
CA GLY A 358 7.00 11.94 -25.13
C GLY A 358 7.98 10.83 -24.74
N THR A 359 9.26 11.14 -24.54
CA THR A 359 10.27 10.17 -24.09
C THR A 359 10.70 10.47 -22.65
N PRO A 360 11.14 9.47 -21.85
CA PRO A 360 11.55 9.69 -20.47
C PRO A 360 12.70 10.70 -20.35
N LYS A 361 12.61 11.62 -19.38
CA LYS A 361 13.70 12.56 -19.06
C LYS A 361 14.90 11.87 -18.40
N HIS A 362 14.65 10.77 -17.72
CA HIS A 362 15.66 9.97 -17.03
C HIS A 362 15.52 8.52 -17.48
N LEU A 363 16.48 8.06 -18.29
CA LEU A 363 16.64 6.65 -18.60
C LEU A 363 17.72 6.07 -17.70
N THR A 364 17.50 4.86 -17.19
CA THR A 364 18.59 4.11 -16.55
C THR A 364 19.33 3.34 -17.63
N SER A 365 20.64 3.58 -17.74
CA SER A 365 21.55 2.88 -18.65
C SER A 365 21.65 1.39 -18.32
#